data_AF-A0A094KGV5-F1
#
_entry.id   AF-A0A094KGV5-F1
#
_cell.length_a   1.000
_cell.length_b   1.000
_cell.length_c   1.000
_cell.angle_alpha   90.00
_cell.angle_beta   90.00
_cell.angle_gamma   90.00
#
_symmetry.space_group_name_H-M   'P 1'
#
loop_
_entity.id
_entity.type
_entity.pdbx_description
1 polymer ?
#
loop_
_entity_poly.entity_id
_entity_poly.type
_entity_poly.pdbx_seq_one_letter_code
_entity_poly.pdbx_strand_id
1 'polypeptide(L)'
;ATMHMEGSCLAAILKIAFLFGIFNMPFSGAQTILTALGIALLTGVVVSGIPGGGTIGELLIISFYGLPLEAFPIITMIGTLVDAPATMLNAVGDNVSSMIVARMLGGKDWIKRGTS
;
A
#
# COMPACT_ATOMS: atom_id res chain seq x y z
N ALA A 1 -6.26 -13.35 10.08
CA ALA A 1 -5.80 -12.02 10.55
C ALA A 1 -4.28 -11.99 10.39
N THR A 2 -3.81 -11.81 9.16
CA THR A 2 -2.40 -12.14 8.84
C THR A 2 -1.86 -11.30 7.68
N MET A 3 -2.10 -9.99 7.65
CA MET A 3 -1.47 -9.04 6.70
C MET A 3 -1.50 -7.59 7.19
N HIS A 4 -1.21 -7.34 8.48
CA HIS A 4 -1.19 -5.97 9.06
C HIS A 4 -0.08 -5.05 8.48
N MET A 5 0.60 -5.44 7.39
CA MET A 5 1.74 -4.71 6.80
C MET A 5 1.59 -4.44 5.29
N GLU A 6 1.07 -5.37 4.49
CA GLU A 6 0.91 -5.17 3.03
C GLU A 6 -0.11 -4.07 2.70
N GLY A 7 -1.23 -4.03 3.43
CA GLY A 7 -2.27 -3.03 3.20
C GLY A 7 -1.80 -1.59 3.40
N SER A 8 -0.94 -1.36 4.39
CA SER A 8 -0.37 -0.04 4.66
C SER A 8 0.72 0.34 3.64
N CYS A 9 1.53 -0.62 3.17
CA CYS A 9 2.49 -0.40 2.09
C CYS A 9 1.78 0.00 0.79
N LEU A 10 0.78 -0.78 0.38
CA LEU A 10 0.02 -0.54 -0.84
C LEU A 10 -0.76 0.78 -0.77
N ALA A 11 -1.42 1.06 0.37
CA ALA A 11 -2.10 2.33 0.58
C ALA A 11 -1.14 3.52 0.49
N ALA A 12 0.09 3.41 0.99
CA ALA A 12 1.10 4.46 0.86
C ALA A 12 1.51 4.70 -0.60
N ILE A 13 1.76 3.64 -1.39
CA ILE A 13 2.06 3.75 -2.83
C ILE A 13 0.91 4.44 -3.57
N LEU A 14 -0.34 4.04 -3.29
CA LEU A 14 -1.52 4.65 -3.92
C LEU A 14 -1.65 6.14 -3.57
N LYS A 15 -1.48 6.51 -2.29
CA LYS A 15 -1.48 7.92 -1.87
C LYS A 15 -0.44 8.73 -2.63
N ILE A 16 0.79 8.23 -2.74
CA ILE A 16 1.89 8.90 -3.45
C ILE A 16 1.55 9.04 -4.94
N ALA A 17 1.08 7.97 -5.60
CA ALA A 17 0.72 8.00 -7.02
C ALA A 17 -0.39 9.01 -7.33
N PHE A 18 -1.45 9.05 -6.51
CA PHE A 18 -2.51 10.05 -6.66
C PHE A 18 -2.01 11.47 -6.41
N LEU A 19 -1.18 11.68 -5.40
CA LEU A 19 -0.60 12.98 -5.10
C LEU A 19 0.24 13.49 -6.28
N PHE A 20 1.08 12.64 -6.86
CA PHE A 20 1.84 12.95 -8.07
C PHE A 20 0.93 13.30 -9.25
N GLY A 21 -0.17 12.58 -9.43
CA GLY A 21 -1.18 12.89 -10.44
C GLY A 21 -1.83 14.27 -10.25
N ILE A 22 -2.24 14.61 -9.02
CA ILE A 22 -2.89 15.90 -8.70
C ILE A 22 -1.93 17.07 -8.89
N PHE A 23 -0.68 16.94 -8.45
CA PHE A 23 0.34 17.98 -8.58
C PHE A 23 1.02 17.99 -9.96
N ASN A 24 0.56 17.18 -10.92
CA ASN A 24 1.14 17.04 -12.26
C ASN A 24 2.66 16.74 -12.23
N MET A 25 3.08 15.93 -11.26
CA MET A 25 4.47 15.50 -11.12
C MET A 25 4.68 14.14 -11.81
N PRO A 26 5.80 13.93 -12.52
CA PRO A 26 6.07 12.66 -13.19
C PRO A 26 6.41 11.55 -12.17
N PHE A 27 5.59 10.51 -12.11
CA PHE A 27 5.81 9.31 -11.30
C PHE A 27 6.62 8.23 -12.06
N SER A 28 7.68 8.61 -12.77
CA SER A 28 8.50 7.71 -13.58
C SER A 28 10.00 7.79 -13.29
N GLY A 29 10.43 8.76 -12.50
CA GLY A 29 11.83 8.89 -12.10
C GLY A 29 12.28 7.73 -11.21
N ALA A 30 13.45 7.16 -11.48
CA ALA A 30 14.00 6.08 -10.66
C ALA A 30 14.12 6.47 -9.18
N GLN A 31 14.52 7.71 -8.89
CA GLN A 31 14.57 8.26 -7.54
C GLN A 31 13.17 8.33 -6.91
N THR A 32 12.16 8.78 -7.65
CA THR A 32 10.76 8.85 -7.19
C THR A 32 10.22 7.48 -6.81
N ILE A 33 10.51 6.47 -7.63
CA ILE A 33 10.08 5.08 -7.39
C ILE A 33 10.81 4.51 -6.17
N LEU A 34 12.12 4.73 -6.05
CA LEU A 34 12.91 4.28 -4.90
C LEU A 34 12.43 4.92 -3.60
N THR A 35 12.16 6.24 -3.59
CA THR A 35 11.62 6.91 -2.41
C THR A 35 10.20 6.44 -2.11
N ALA A 36 9.37 6.16 -3.12
CA ALA A 36 8.03 5.62 -2.91
C ALA A 36 8.06 4.25 -2.23
N LEU A 37 8.94 3.36 -2.69
CA LEU A 37 9.14 2.03 -2.09
C LEU A 37 9.70 2.15 -0.66
N GLY A 38 10.69 3.01 -0.46
CA GLY A 38 11.28 3.24 0.86
C GLY A 38 10.26 3.78 1.87
N ILE A 39 9.46 4.77 1.46
CA ILE A 39 8.37 5.31 2.28
C ILE A 39 7.35 4.21 2.55
N ALA A 40 6.87 3.49 1.54
CA ALA A 40 5.88 2.43 1.71
C ALA A 40 6.30 1.36 2.71
N LEU A 41 7.56 0.92 2.66
CA LEU A 41 8.13 -0.01 3.63
C LEU A 41 8.20 0.59 5.04
N LEU A 42 8.61 1.84 5.17
CA LEU A 42 8.64 2.54 6.46
C LEU A 42 7.22 2.68 7.04
N THR A 43 6.23 3.08 6.25
CA THR A 43 4.85 3.20 6.72
C THR A 43 4.24 1.85 7.07
N GLY A 44 4.50 0.81 6.28
CA GLY A 44 4.00 -0.54 6.53
C GLY A 44 4.61 -1.19 7.77
N VAL A 45 5.92 -1.04 7.98
CA VAL A 45 6.65 -1.75 9.05
C VAL A 45 6.72 -0.96 10.35
N VAL A 46 7.03 0.34 10.28
CA VAL A 46 7.37 1.14 11.46
C VAL A 46 6.16 1.89 11.99
N VAL A 47 5.38 2.46 11.08
CA VAL A 47 4.34 3.44 11.43
C VAL A 47 3.01 2.76 11.78
N SER A 48 2.76 1.53 11.32
CA SER A 48 1.54 0.77 11.59
C SER A 48 1.35 0.39 13.07
N GLY A 49 2.42 0.40 13.88
CA GLY A 49 2.38 0.03 15.31
C GLY A 49 2.13 1.18 16.28
N ILE A 50 2.02 2.43 15.81
CA ILE A 50 1.98 3.63 16.67
C ILE A 50 0.61 4.31 16.55
N PRO A 51 -0.03 4.73 17.68
CA PRO A 51 -1.24 5.55 17.64
C PRO A 51 -1.03 6.82 16.79
N GLY A 52 -1.91 7.05 15.81
CA GLY A 52 -1.77 8.19 14.88
C GLY A 52 -0.75 7.96 13.75
N GLY A 53 -0.23 6.75 13.57
CA GLY A 53 0.74 6.43 12.54
C GLY A 53 0.31 6.85 11.13
N GLY A 54 -0.97 6.69 10.76
CA GLY A 54 -1.47 7.14 9.45
C GLY A 54 -1.11 8.59 9.11
N THR A 55 -1.27 9.50 10.09
CA THR A 55 -0.94 10.92 9.95
C THR A 55 0.58 11.16 9.87
N ILE A 56 1.38 10.42 10.65
CA ILE A 56 2.85 10.49 10.56
C ILE A 56 3.32 10.04 9.18
N GLY A 57 2.72 8.98 8.62
CA GLY A 57 3.00 8.51 7.27
C GLY A 57 2.69 9.55 6.20
N GLU A 58 1.58 10.28 6.35
CA GLU A 58 1.20 11.37 5.44
C GLU A 58 2.19 12.54 5.49
N LEU A 59 2.64 12.92 6.69
CA LEU A 59 3.65 13.96 6.88
C LEU A 59 5.02 13.54 6.34
N LEU A 60 5.39 12.26 6.45
CA LEU A 60 6.60 11.71 5.83
C LEU A 60 6.56 11.85 4.31
N ILE A 61 5.44 11.49 3.67
CA ILE A 61 5.28 11.63 2.21
C ILE A 61 5.47 13.10 1.79
N ILE A 62 4.78 14.03 2.47
CA ILE A 62 4.88 15.47 2.17
C ILE A 62 6.33 15.95 2.31
N SER A 63 7.01 15.57 3.38
CA SER A 63 8.38 16.01 3.68
C SER A 63 9.40 15.44 2.68
N PHE A 64 9.33 14.15 2.35
CA PHE A 64 10.28 13.49 1.45
C PHE A 64 10.18 13.97 0.00
N TYR A 65 9.00 14.40 -0.44
CA TYR A 65 8.79 14.96 -1.77
C TYR A 65 8.81 16.49 -1.81
N GLY A 66 9.11 17.15 -0.67
CA GLY A 66 9.21 18.61 -0.60
C GLY A 66 7.91 19.35 -0.91
N LEU A 67 6.77 18.72 -0.62
CA LEU A 67 5.46 19.30 -0.88
C LEU A 67 5.09 20.31 0.23
N PRO A 68 4.31 21.36 -0.10
CA PRO A 68 3.82 22.29 0.90
C PRO A 68 2.88 21.58 1.89
N LEU A 69 2.82 22.05 3.14
CA LEU A 69 1.88 21.52 4.14
C LEU A 69 0.41 21.71 3.74
N GLU A 70 0.12 22.60 2.79
CA GLU A 70 -1.20 22.72 2.17
C GLU A 70 -1.63 21.45 1.41
N ALA A 71 -0.70 20.55 1.08
CA ALA A 71 -1.01 19.23 0.54
C ALA A 71 -1.58 18.25 1.59
N PHE A 72 -1.50 18.59 2.89
CA PHE A 72 -1.93 17.72 3.97
C PHE A 72 -3.43 17.35 3.91
N PRO A 73 -4.37 18.30 3.78
CA PRO A 73 -5.78 17.95 3.61
C PRO A 73 -6.04 17.09 2.36
N ILE A 74 -5.26 17.29 1.29
CA ILE A 74 -5.40 16.54 0.04
C ILE A 74 -4.99 15.08 0.25
N ILE A 75 -3.82 14.83 0.84
CA ILE A 75 -3.33 13.45 1.06
C ILE A 75 -4.19 12.69 2.07
N THR A 76 -4.69 13.36 3.12
CA THR A 76 -5.60 12.74 4.08
C THR A 76 -6.94 12.38 3.43
N MET A 77 -7.47 13.23 2.54
CA MET A 77 -8.68 12.95 1.76
C MET A 77 -8.46 11.82 0.75
N ILE A 78 -7.32 11.78 0.04
CA ILE A 78 -6.95 10.62 -0.78
C ILE A 78 -6.90 9.37 0.09
N GLY A 79 -6.37 9.48 1.31
CA GLY A 79 -6.27 8.36 2.24
C GLY A 79 -7.60 7.68 2.54
N THR A 80 -8.69 8.43 2.65
CA THR A 80 -10.02 7.86 2.84
C THR A 80 -10.58 7.27 1.54
N LEU A 81 -10.28 7.87 0.38
CA LEU A 81 -10.71 7.35 -0.92
C LEU A 81 -10.01 6.05 -1.30
N VAL A 82 -8.71 5.92 -1.02
CA VAL A 82 -7.91 4.74 -1.39
C VAL A 82 -8.08 3.59 -0.41
N ASP A 83 -8.72 3.79 0.74
CA ASP A 83 -8.94 2.75 1.74
C ASP A 83 -9.79 1.59 1.20
N ALA A 84 -10.86 1.90 0.46
CA ALA A 84 -11.69 0.88 -0.19
C ALA A 84 -10.94 0.11 -1.29
N PRO A 85 -10.27 0.76 -2.27
CA PRO A 85 -9.40 0.09 -3.23
C PRO A 85 -8.27 -0.73 -2.59
N ALA A 86 -7.60 -0.20 -1.56
CA ALA A 86 -6.52 -0.89 -0.87
C ALA A 86 -7.04 -2.15 -0.15
N THR A 87 -8.20 -2.05 0.52
CA THR A 87 -8.86 -3.20 1.15
C THR A 87 -9.25 -4.26 0.13
N MET A 88 -9.79 -3.87 -1.03
CA MET A 88 -10.12 -4.80 -2.11
C MET A 88 -8.86 -5.51 -2.65
N LEU A 89 -7.78 -4.76 -2.91
CA LEU A 89 -6.52 -5.33 -3.40
C LEU A 89 -5.88 -6.26 -2.37
N ASN A 90 -5.97 -5.95 -1.08
CA ASN A 90 -5.53 -6.84 -0.01
C ASN A 90 -6.31 -8.16 -0.02
N ALA A 91 -7.65 -8.11 -0.13
CA ALA A 91 -8.47 -9.31 -0.17
C ALA A 91 -8.18 -10.18 -1.40
N VAL A 92 -7.97 -9.57 -2.57
CA VAL A 92 -7.57 -10.28 -3.79
C VAL A 92 -6.16 -10.88 -3.63
N GLY A 93 -5.21 -10.11 -3.10
CA GLY A 93 -3.84 -10.55 -2.84
C GLY A 93 -3.77 -11.73 -1.87
N ASP A 94 -4.54 -11.69 -0.79
CA ASP A 94 -4.68 -12.80 0.16
C ASP A 94 -5.25 -14.05 -0.51
N ASN A 95 -6.29 -13.87 -1.34
CA ASN A 95 -6.90 -14.99 -2.03
C ASN A 95 -5.93 -15.65 -3.02
N VAL A 96 -5.23 -14.86 -3.84
CA VAL A 96 -4.21 -15.35 -4.78
C VAL A 96 -3.05 -16.02 -4.04
N SER A 97 -2.57 -15.41 -2.96
CA SER A 97 -1.50 -15.98 -2.13
C SER A 97 -1.93 -17.32 -1.52
N SER A 98 -3.17 -17.42 -1.04
CA SER A 98 -3.71 -18.68 -0.52
C SER A 98 -3.79 -19.77 -1.60
N MET A 99 -4.18 -19.41 -2.83
CA MET A 99 -4.20 -20.34 -3.97
C MET A 99 -2.80 -20.80 -4.39
N ILE A 100 -1.80 -19.91 -4.34
CA ILE A 100 -0.39 -20.25 -4.61
C ILE A 100 0.12 -21.22 -3.55
N VAL A 101 -0.10 -20.92 -2.26
CA VAL A 101 0.31 -21.79 -1.15
C VAL A 101 -0.38 -23.15 -1.24
N ALA A 102 -1.70 -23.18 -1.50
CA ALA A 102 -2.45 -24.41 -1.67
C ALA A 102 -1.96 -25.23 -2.88
N ARG A 103 -1.55 -24.58 -3.97
CA ARG A 103 -0.91 -25.25 -5.12
C ARG A 103 0.47 -25.81 -4.78
N MET A 104 1.29 -25.07 -4.03
CA MET A 104 2.62 -25.52 -3.62
C MET A 104 2.54 -26.73 -2.68
N LEU A 105 1.58 -26.73 -1.73
CA LEU A 105 1.39 -27.82 -0.77
C LEU A 105 0.63 -29.03 -1.37
N GLY A 106 -0.42 -28.78 -2.16
CA GLY A 106 -1.30 -29.83 -2.70
C GLY A 106 -0.86 -30.42 -4.05
N GLY A 107 0.17 -29.85 -4.68
CA GLY A 107 0.67 -30.27 -5.98
C GLY A 107 -0.27 -29.94 -7.15
N LYS A 108 0.03 -30.47 -8.34
CA LYS A 108 -0.61 -30.06 -9.61
C LYS A 108 -2.13 -30.29 -9.66
N ASP A 109 -2.64 -31.28 -8.93
CA ASP A 109 -4.07 -31.63 -8.84
C ASP A 109 -4.75 -31.17 -7.53
N TRP A 110 -4.18 -30.20 -6.81
CA TRP A 110 -4.73 -29.73 -5.53
C TRP A 110 -6.20 -29.31 -5.63
N ILE A 111 -6.59 -28.64 -6.73
CA ILE A 111 -7.97 -28.23 -7.02
C ILE A 111 -8.94 -29.42 -7.11
N LYS A 112 -8.51 -30.59 -7.59
CA LYS A 112 -9.38 -31.77 -7.72
C LYS A 112 -9.59 -32.50 -6.40
N ARG A 113 -8.69 -32.34 -5.42
CA ARG A 113 -8.77 -32.99 -4.10
C ARG A 113 -9.68 -32.24 -3.12
N GLY A 114 -9.91 -30.96 -3.34
CA GLY A 114 -10.76 -30.12 -2.47
C GLY A 114 -12.26 -30.23 -2.72
N THR A 115 -12.68 -30.91 -3.79
CA THR A 115 -14.10 -31.08 -4.18
C THR A 115 -14.62 -32.52 -3.97
N SER A 116 -13.94 -33.32 -3.13
CA SER A 116 -14.33 -34.70 -2.79
C SER A 116 -14.91 -34.78 -1.38
#